data_AF-A0AAV4IAA5-F1
#
_entry.id   AF-A0AAV4IAA5-F1
#
_cell.length_a   1.000
_cell.length_b   1.000
_cell.length_c   1.000
_cell.angle_alpha   90.00
_cell.angle_beta   90.00
_cell.angle_gamma   90.00
#
_symmetry.space_group_name_H-M   'P 1'
#
loop_
_entity.id
_entity.type
_entity.pdbx_description
1 polymer ?
#
loop_
_entity_poly.entity_id
_entity_poly.type
_entity_poly.pdbx_seq_one_letter_code
_entity_poly.pdbx_strand_id
1 'polypeptide(L)'
;MKSIDRNVLKEDIINSSMLEKVKNATSVTDKVNVLNTVLADVINKHAPVVNRKTVIRQNKQWRTDDIREAIKVQRSAEKKWIKTRLGVHRQAFVNA
;
A
#
# COMPACT_ATOMS: atom_id res chain seq x y z
N MET A 1 2.70 -1.51 3.28
CA MET A 1 3.72 -0.70 2.58
C MET A 1 5.04 -1.42 2.74
N LYS A 2 5.89 -1.55 1.70
CA LYS A 2 7.25 -2.05 1.89
C LYS A 2 7.98 -1.08 2.82
N SER A 3 8.71 -1.58 3.82
CA SER A 3 9.50 -0.70 4.69
C SER A 3 10.67 -0.15 3.88
N ILE A 4 10.78 1.17 3.80
CA ILE A 4 11.97 1.82 3.25
C ILE A 4 13.07 1.72 4.30
N ASP A 5 14.25 1.28 3.90
CA ASP A 5 15.43 1.32 4.76
C ASP A 5 15.92 2.77 4.88
N ARG A 6 15.75 3.33 6.08
CA ARG A 6 16.08 4.73 6.35
C ARG A 6 17.58 4.97 6.36
N ASN A 7 18.38 3.97 6.68
CA ASN A 7 19.84 4.13 6.76
C ASN A 7 20.43 4.22 5.35
N VAL A 8 20.02 3.29 4.47
CA VAL A 8 20.45 3.31 3.06
C VAL A 8 19.95 4.57 2.35
N LEU A 9 18.73 5.03 2.63
CA LEU A 9 18.23 6.30 2.09
C LEU A 9 19.08 7.49 2.54
N LYS A 10 19.47 7.55 3.82
CA LYS A 10 20.33 8.63 4.33
C LYS A 10 21.69 8.61 3.67
N GLU A 11 22.30 7.44 3.55
CA GLU A 11 23.58 7.27 2.86
C GLU A 11 23.50 7.74 1.41
N ASP A 12 22.45 7.37 0.67
CA ASP A 12 22.25 7.82 -0.70
C ASP A 12 22.04 9.34 -0.82
N ILE A 13 21.35 9.96 0.14
CA ILE A 13 21.20 11.42 0.16
C ILE A 13 22.55 12.10 0.43
N ILE A 14 23.34 11.57 1.37
CA ILE A 14 24.67 12.11 1.71
C ILE A 14 25.65 11.94 0.54
N ASN A 15 25.64 10.77 -0.10
CA ASN A 15 26.46 10.46 -1.26
C ASN A 15 25.96 11.15 -2.53
N SER A 16 24.76 11.74 -2.50
CA SER A 16 24.26 12.49 -3.65
C SER A 16 25.08 13.75 -3.86
N SER A 17 25.39 14.06 -5.12
CA SER A 17 26.03 15.32 -5.51
C SER A 17 25.12 16.55 -5.38
N MET A 18 24.04 16.46 -4.61
CA MET A 18 23.03 17.50 -4.43
C MET A 18 23.67 18.81 -3.95
N LEU A 19 24.47 18.76 -2.89
CA LEU A 19 25.05 19.96 -2.29
C LEU A 19 26.01 20.68 -3.25
N GLU A 20 26.82 19.93 -3.99
CA GLU A 20 27.75 20.49 -4.97
C GLU A 20 27.00 21.11 -6.17
N LYS A 21 25.97 20.43 -6.68
CA LYS A 21 25.14 20.95 -7.76
C LYS A 21 24.36 22.21 -7.35
N VAL A 22 23.87 22.28 -6.10
CA VAL A 22 23.15 23.45 -5.57
C VAL A 22 24.09 24.65 -5.35
N LYS A 23 25.34 24.42 -4.91
CA LYS A 23 26.34 25.49 -4.76
C LYS A 23 26.70 26.15 -6.10
N ASN A 24 26.77 25.34 -7.17
CA ASN A 24 27.14 25.81 -8.50
C ASN A 24 26.00 26.52 -9.24
N ALA A 25 24.76 26.41 -8.77
CA ALA A 25 23.62 27.07 -9.37
C ALA A 25 23.57 28.56 -8.99
N THR A 26 23.33 29.41 -9.98
CA THR A 26 23.36 30.88 -9.84
C THR A 26 22.02 31.45 -9.37
N SER A 27 20.90 30.94 -9.88
CA SER A 27 19.55 31.37 -9.50
C SER A 27 18.94 30.51 -8.40
N VAL A 28 18.06 31.11 -7.59
CA VAL A 28 17.25 30.39 -6.59
C VAL A 28 16.37 29.33 -7.25
N THR A 29 15.79 29.64 -8.41
CA THR A 29 14.95 28.70 -9.17
C THR A 29 15.76 27.48 -9.60
N ASP A 30 17.00 27.69 -10.04
CA ASP A 30 17.88 26.60 -10.49
C ASP A 30 18.28 25.70 -9.32
N LYS A 31 18.53 26.28 -8.14
CA LYS A 31 18.79 25.52 -6.90
C LYS A 31 17.61 24.63 -6.53
N VAL A 32 16.39 25.14 -6.64
CA VAL A 32 15.16 24.36 -6.37
C VAL A 32 14.98 23.24 -7.40
N ASN A 33 15.27 23.50 -8.67
CA ASN A 33 15.18 22.48 -9.72
C ASN A 33 16.20 21.36 -9.51
N VAL A 34 17.45 21.70 -9.17
CA VAL A 34 18.49 20.72 -8.82
C VAL A 34 18.07 19.89 -7.60
N LEU A 35 17.46 20.52 -6.59
CA LEU A 35 16.97 19.82 -5.41
C LEU A 35 15.89 18.80 -5.78
N ASN A 36 14.86 19.26 -6.49
CA ASN A 36 13.71 18.43 -6.85
C ASN A 36 14.10 17.26 -7.75
N THR A 37 15.01 17.48 -8.71
CA THR A 37 15.49 16.43 -9.61
C THR A 37 16.27 15.35 -8.86
N VAL A 38 17.23 15.74 -8.01
CA VAL A 38 18.03 14.76 -7.25
C VAL A 38 17.16 14.01 -6.23
N LEU A 39 16.24 14.69 -5.54
CA LEU A 39 15.30 14.03 -4.63
C LEU A 39 14.39 13.04 -5.36
N ALA A 40 13.90 13.40 -6.55
CA ALA A 40 13.07 12.51 -7.35
C ALA A 40 13.84 11.24 -7.74
N ASP A 41 15.11 11.35 -8.12
CA ASP A 41 15.97 10.21 -8.48
C ASP A 41 16.19 9.28 -7.28
N VAL A 42 16.53 9.85 -6.11
CA VAL A 42 16.72 9.08 -4.87
C VAL A 42 15.41 8.39 -4.46
N ILE A 43 14.29 9.09 -4.52
CA ILE A 43 12.97 8.52 -4.20
C ILE A 43 12.62 7.40 -5.18
N ASN A 44 12.84 7.58 -6.48
CA ASN A 44 12.55 6.55 -7.48
C ASN A 44 13.39 5.28 -7.28
N LYS A 45 14.63 5.40 -6.80
CA LYS A 45 15.48 4.25 -6.43
C LYS A 45 14.90 3.45 -5.26
N HIS A 46 14.41 4.13 -4.22
CA HIS A 46 13.95 3.48 -2.97
C HIS A 46 12.45 3.15 -2.94
N ALA A 47 11.66 3.88 -3.70
CA ALA A 47 10.21 3.77 -3.78
C ALA A 47 9.75 3.86 -5.24
N PRO A 48 10.13 2.89 -6.09
CA PRO A 48 9.75 2.91 -7.49
C PRO A 48 8.22 2.84 -7.63
N VAL A 49 7.70 3.51 -8.67
CA VAL A 49 6.29 3.40 -9.04
C VAL A 49 6.03 1.99 -9.55
N VAL A 50 5.47 1.14 -8.70
CA VAL A 50 5.09 -0.23 -9.07
C VAL A 50 3.60 -0.25 -9.42
N ASN A 51 3.32 -0.44 -10.70
CA ASN A 51 1.96 -0.69 -11.15
C ASN A 51 1.53 -2.10 -10.75
N ARG A 52 0.48 -2.21 -9.93
CA ARG A 52 -0.14 -3.49 -9.60
C ARG A 52 -1.36 -3.70 -10.49
N LYS A 53 -1.29 -4.72 -11.35
CA LYS A 53 -2.46 -5.18 -12.09
C LYS A 53 -3.43 -5.83 -11.12
N THR A 54 -4.54 -5.16 -10.84
CA THR A 54 -5.65 -5.76 -10.10
C THR A 54 -6.59 -6.37 -11.11
N VAL A 55 -6.85 -7.67 -11.01
CA VAL A 55 -7.86 -8.32 -11.84
C VAL A 55 -9.22 -7.85 -11.36
N ILE A 56 -9.87 -6.97 -12.13
CA ILE A 56 -11.27 -6.62 -11.93
C ILE A 56 -12.08 -7.84 -12.36
N ARG A 57 -12.54 -8.62 -11.38
CA ARG A 57 -13.44 -9.74 -11.64
C ARG A 57 -14.78 -9.15 -12.07
N GLN A 58 -15.20 -9.45 -13.30
CA GLN A 58 -16.53 -9.07 -13.77
C GLN A 58 -17.59 -9.60 -12.79
N ASN A 59 -18.54 -8.75 -12.43
CA ASN A 59 -19.64 -9.15 -11.56
C ASN A 59 -20.49 -10.16 -12.32
N LYS A 60 -20.50 -11.41 -11.87
CA LYS A 60 -21.34 -12.45 -12.46
C LYS A 60 -22.80 -12.10 -12.17
N GLN A 61 -23.70 -12.25 -13.13
CA GLN A 61 -25.12 -11.85 -12.99
C GLN A 61 -25.82 -12.50 -11.78
N TRP A 62 -25.44 -13.73 -11.41
CA TRP A 62 -25.96 -14.41 -10.22
C TRP A 62 -25.35 -13.93 -8.89
N ARG A 63 -24.36 -13.04 -8.91
CA ARG A 63 -23.66 -12.54 -7.72
C ARG A 63 -24.14 -11.14 -7.34
N THR A 64 -25.44 -11.04 -7.07
CA THR A 64 -26.07 -9.84 -6.53
C THR A 64 -25.46 -9.44 -5.18
N ASP A 65 -25.66 -8.18 -4.79
CA ASP A 65 -25.17 -7.64 -3.51
C ASP A 65 -25.72 -8.44 -2.32
N ASP A 66 -27.01 -8.83 -2.36
CA ASP A 66 -27.67 -9.62 -1.31
C ASP A 66 -26.97 -10.96 -1.04
N ILE A 67 -26.57 -11.67 -2.10
CA ILE A 67 -25.83 -12.94 -1.98
C ILE A 67 -24.44 -12.70 -1.39
N ARG A 68 -23.81 -11.56 -1.70
CA ARG A 68 -22.51 -11.19 -1.12
C ARG A 68 -22.63 -10.88 0.36
N GLU A 69 -23.70 -10.21 0.78
CA GLU A 69 -23.98 -9.91 2.17
C GLU A 69 -24.29 -11.18 2.97
N ALA A 70 -25.15 -12.06 2.45
CA ALA A 70 -25.45 -13.35 3.07
C ALA A 70 -24.18 -14.20 3.28
N ILE A 71 -23.34 -14.35 2.24
CA ILE A 71 -22.06 -15.08 2.36
C ILE A 71 -21.14 -14.42 3.40
N LYS A 72 -21.12 -13.09 3.49
CA LYS A 72 -20.30 -12.35 4.48
C LYS A 72 -20.78 -12.62 5.90
N VAL A 73 -22.09 -12.60 6.14
CA VAL A 73 -22.71 -12.88 7.44
C VAL A 73 -22.42 -14.31 7.86
N GLN A 74 -22.64 -15.29 6.97
CA GLN A 74 -22.37 -16.69 7.24
C GLN A 74 -20.89 -16.94 7.59
N ARG A 75 -19.95 -16.40 6.78
CA ARG A 75 -18.50 -16.52 7.05
C ARG A 75 -18.07 -15.83 8.35
N SER A 76 -18.71 -14.72 8.70
CA SER A 76 -18.45 -14.01 9.96
C SER A 76 -18.82 -14.87 11.17
N ALA A 77 -20.03 -15.44 11.14
CA ALA A 77 -20.52 -16.33 12.18
C ALA A 77 -19.67 -17.61 12.27
N GLU A 78 -19.30 -18.20 11.13
CA GLU A 78 -18.42 -19.36 11.06
C GLU A 78 -17.07 -19.08 11.72
N LYS A 79 -16.39 -17.99 11.32
CA LYS A 79 -15.09 -17.60 11.90
C LYS A 79 -15.20 -17.37 13.41
N LYS A 80 -16.30 -16.76 13.88
CA LYS A 80 -16.56 -16.54 15.30
C LYS A 80 -16.70 -17.87 16.05
N TRP A 81 -17.42 -18.83 15.49
CA TRP A 81 -17.53 -20.17 16.06
C TRP A 81 -16.19 -20.92 16.03
N ILE A 82 -15.45 -20.88 14.92
CA ILE A 82 -14.13 -21.55 14.82
C ILE A 82 -13.17 -21.03 15.90
N LYS A 83 -13.17 -19.71 16.14
CA LYS A 83 -12.30 -19.09 17.15
C LYS A 83 -12.69 -19.43 18.58
N THR A 84 -13.99 -19.51 18.87
CA THR A 84 -14.50 -19.59 20.25
C THR A 84 -14.95 -20.99 20.67
N ARG A 85 -15.31 -21.84 19.71
CA ARG A 85 -15.88 -23.19 19.88
C ARG A 85 -17.12 -23.28 20.78
N LEU A 86 -17.78 -22.15 21.07
CA LEU A 86 -18.97 -22.09 21.91
C LEU A 86 -20.22 -22.55 21.14
N GLY A 87 -21.10 -23.29 21.81
CA GLY A 87 -22.36 -23.80 21.25
C GLY A 87 -23.30 -22.69 20.75
N VAL A 88 -23.39 -21.57 21.47
CA VAL A 88 -24.21 -20.41 21.05
C VAL A 88 -23.74 -19.81 19.73
N HIS A 89 -22.42 -19.77 19.50
CA HIS A 89 -21.86 -19.29 18.23
C HIS A 89 -22.03 -20.32 17.11
N ARG A 90 -22.05 -21.62 17.43
CA ARG A 90 -22.43 -22.66 16.47
C ARG A 90 -23.87 -22.48 16.01
N GLN A 91 -24.80 -22.23 16.95
CA GLN A 91 -26.21 -22.01 16.62
C GLN A 91 -26.39 -20.76 15.75
N ALA A 92 -25.69 -19.67 16.08
CA ALA A 92 -25.68 -18.47 15.27
C ALA A 92 -25.11 -18.69 13.86
N PHE A 93 -24.11 -19.56 13.69
CA PHE A 93 -23.59 -19.94 12.36
C PHE A 93 -24.58 -20.80 11.56
N VAL A 94 -25.23 -21.78 12.19
CA VAL A 94 -26.21 -22.65 11.52
C VAL A 94 -27.46 -21.86 11.09
N ASN A 95 -27.81 -20.81 11.83
CA ASN A 95 -28.99 -19.97 11.57
C ASN A 95 -28.69 -18.69 10.76
N ALA A 96 -27.45 -18.52 10.30
CA ALA A 96 -27.00 -17.36 9.51
C ALA A 96 -27.04 -17.65 8.01
#